data_AF-A0A4U7JJX7-F1
#
_entry.id   AF-A0A4U7JJX7-F1
#
_cell.length_a   1.000
_cell.length_b   1.000
_cell.length_c   1.000
_cell.angle_alpha   90.00
_cell.angle_beta   90.00
_cell.angle_gamma   90.00
#
_symmetry.space_group_name_H-M   'P 1'
#
loop_
_entity.id
_entity.type
_entity.pdbx_description
1 polymer ?
#
loop_
_entity_poly.entity_id
_entity_poly.type
_entity_poly.pdbx_seq_one_letter_code
_entity_poly.pdbx_strand_id
1 'polypeptide(L)'
;MKKLVFLTVCIMLLVIAVSGCSSSASQENSRSFTLHETPQTYALVDDDFTKMPTVTLYENGNARLSQPLISSVGMLGIGHYQVRDDELVVTCDPNTSVTFSISDNGDTLTMKMSSGIAFTKIGAVYKYRSKAEYLSEYSKKAGDALTLDIVRDLAQKGNTLTQADFEKYACVIVDPYYRIYDVEGKYTLTIIDGEDGNASFTIERNASGESFPLDRNGSTGLVFDDFLGIKKIPDYKTQKWFDYLNDEKKPWGENIELSLPEFPGVKFTCTSEKISDGKKDLIFGMPVWNAYLADLTNDGKPEICTTVSIGSGIIDNRVVVYDYVNDKEYQLADRMHYDYYLSMEDGKLMVTQTEYNKNKPLVTTQLQLVNSEILKP
;
A
#
# COMPACT_ATOMS: atom_id res chain seq x y z
N MET A 1 4.72 -74.04 -18.20
CA MET A 1 4.80 -73.55 -19.60
C MET A 1 3.40 -73.49 -20.18
N LYS A 2 2.92 -72.29 -20.60
CA LYS A 2 1.82 -71.98 -21.57
C LYS A 2 0.42 -72.57 -21.23
N LYS A 3 -0.75 -71.89 -21.21
CA LYS A 3 -1.37 -70.62 -21.67
C LYS A 3 -2.67 -70.44 -20.81
N LEU A 4 -3.03 -69.29 -20.25
CA LEU A 4 -3.80 -68.12 -20.78
C LEU A 4 -5.25 -68.40 -21.27
N VAL A 5 -6.18 -67.51 -20.85
CA VAL A 5 -7.51 -67.11 -21.44
C VAL A 5 -8.74 -67.94 -21.01
N PHE A 6 -9.90 -67.42 -20.57
CA PHE A 6 -10.46 -66.07 -20.35
C PHE A 6 -11.64 -66.17 -19.35
N LEU A 7 -11.91 -65.06 -18.66
CA LEU A 7 -12.91 -64.88 -17.59
C LEU A 7 -14.14 -64.14 -18.14
N THR A 8 -15.36 -64.66 -17.93
CA THR A 8 -16.60 -63.86 -17.92
C THR A 8 -17.63 -64.57 -17.04
N VAL A 9 -17.94 -64.02 -15.87
CA VAL A 9 -19.02 -64.48 -15.00
C VAL A 9 -19.84 -63.26 -14.57
N CYS A 10 -21.05 -63.15 -15.11
CA CYS A 10 -22.13 -62.32 -14.58
C CYS A 10 -23.27 -63.27 -14.17
N ILE A 11 -23.53 -63.39 -12.87
CA ILE A 11 -24.65 -64.10 -12.23
C ILE A 11 -25.05 -63.17 -11.05
N MET A 12 -26.19 -62.46 -11.14
CA MET A 12 -27.50 -62.78 -10.51
C MET A 12 -27.46 -62.71 -8.96
N LEU A 13 -28.39 -62.18 -8.16
CA LEU A 13 -29.84 -61.89 -8.21
C LEU A 13 -30.16 -61.08 -6.90
N LEU A 14 -31.07 -60.08 -6.90
CA LEU A 14 -32.46 -60.09 -6.34
C LEU A 14 -32.52 -60.11 -4.78
N VAL A 15 -33.19 -59.20 -4.05
CA VAL A 15 -34.65 -59.12 -3.78
C VAL A 15 -34.98 -57.98 -2.77
N ILE A 16 -35.95 -57.12 -3.11
CA ILE A 16 -37.09 -56.51 -2.36
C ILE A 16 -36.89 -55.90 -0.95
N ALA A 17 -37.28 -54.61 -0.77
CA ALA A 17 -38.30 -54.16 0.20
C ALA A 17 -38.65 -52.67 0.05
N VAL A 18 -39.94 -52.39 -0.16
CA VAL A 18 -40.57 -51.08 -0.05
C VAL A 18 -40.81 -50.78 1.43
N SER A 19 -40.27 -49.68 1.95
CA SER A 19 -40.74 -49.03 3.18
C SER A 19 -40.42 -47.55 3.11
N GLY A 20 -41.45 -46.73 3.33
CA GLY A 20 -41.48 -45.32 2.99
C GLY A 20 -40.47 -44.44 3.73
N CYS A 21 -40.09 -43.38 3.04
CA CYS A 21 -39.91 -42.06 3.61
C CYS A 21 -40.07 -41.08 2.44
N SER A 22 -41.13 -40.29 2.51
CA SER A 22 -41.28 -39.07 1.73
C SER A 22 -40.16 -38.11 2.12
N SER A 23 -39.03 -38.18 1.43
CA SER A 23 -38.11 -37.05 1.36
C SER A 23 -38.59 -36.17 0.22
N SER A 24 -39.40 -35.17 0.56
CA SER A 24 -39.37 -33.92 -0.16
C SER A 24 -37.91 -33.47 -0.16
N ALA A 25 -37.20 -33.74 -1.25
CA ALA A 25 -35.96 -33.08 -1.54
C ALA A 25 -36.31 -31.60 -1.65
N SER A 26 -36.15 -30.87 -0.55
CA SER A 26 -35.94 -29.44 -0.58
C SER A 26 -34.76 -29.24 -1.51
N GLN A 27 -35.08 -28.84 -2.74
CA GLN A 27 -34.13 -28.24 -3.65
C GLN A 27 -33.56 -27.06 -2.87
N GLU A 28 -32.41 -27.27 -2.21
CA GLU A 28 -31.61 -26.20 -1.62
C GLU A 28 -31.22 -25.31 -2.78
N ASN A 29 -32.07 -24.31 -2.98
CA ASN A 29 -31.85 -23.20 -3.86
C ASN A 29 -30.77 -22.37 -3.15
N SER A 30 -29.51 -22.81 -3.20
CA SER A 30 -28.40 -22.00 -2.75
C SER A 30 -28.38 -20.78 -3.64
N ARG A 31 -29.00 -19.70 -3.17
CA ARG A 31 -28.99 -18.42 -3.87
C ARG A 31 -27.53 -18.00 -3.89
N SER A 32 -26.90 -18.14 -5.05
CA SER A 32 -25.54 -17.66 -5.25
C SER A 32 -25.55 -16.14 -5.16
N PHE A 33 -25.03 -15.59 -4.06
CA PHE A 33 -24.80 -14.15 -3.93
C PHE A 33 -23.88 -13.70 -5.06
N THR A 34 -24.39 -12.84 -5.94
CA THR A 34 -23.68 -12.36 -7.12
C THR A 34 -23.65 -10.84 -7.05
N LEU A 35 -22.48 -10.25 -7.23
CA LEU A 35 -22.35 -8.80 -7.30
C LEU A 35 -22.99 -8.29 -8.61
N HIS A 36 -23.74 -7.20 -8.52
CA HIS A 36 -24.30 -6.43 -9.63
C HIS A 36 -23.22 -5.65 -10.38
N GLU A 37 -22.22 -5.14 -9.67
CA GLU A 37 -21.07 -4.42 -10.22
C GLU A 37 -19.85 -4.55 -9.27
N THR A 38 -18.68 -4.08 -9.71
CA THR A 38 -17.52 -3.94 -8.84
C THR A 38 -16.89 -2.54 -9.00
N PRO A 39 -16.70 -1.79 -7.91
CA PRO A 39 -17.12 -2.08 -6.54
C PRO A 39 -18.64 -2.00 -6.34
N GLN A 40 -19.22 -2.95 -5.59
CA GLN A 40 -20.63 -2.90 -5.18
C GLN A 40 -20.77 -2.17 -3.85
N THR A 41 -21.54 -1.08 -3.83
CA THR A 41 -21.71 -0.25 -2.63
C THR A 41 -23.10 -0.41 -2.04
N TYR A 42 -23.15 -0.66 -0.73
CA TYR A 42 -24.36 -0.60 0.07
C TYR A 42 -24.31 0.64 0.96
N ALA A 43 -25.25 1.56 0.77
CA ALA A 43 -25.37 2.77 1.57
C ALA A 43 -26.37 2.56 2.72
N LEU A 44 -26.03 3.06 3.89
CA LEU A 44 -26.93 3.10 5.05
C LEU A 44 -28.21 3.86 4.67
N VAL A 45 -29.37 3.33 5.05
CA VAL A 45 -30.68 3.95 4.74
C VAL A 45 -31.02 5.09 5.72
N ASP A 46 -30.38 5.11 6.88
CA ASP A 46 -30.57 6.10 7.95
C ASP A 46 -29.57 7.25 7.79
N ASP A 47 -30.01 8.51 7.97
CA ASP A 47 -29.19 9.73 7.85
C ASP A 47 -28.33 9.99 9.10
N ASP A 48 -27.96 8.94 9.83
CA ASP A 48 -27.19 9.05 11.05
C ASP A 48 -25.69 9.00 10.77
N PHE A 49 -25.10 10.20 10.68
CA PHE A 49 -23.67 10.42 10.51
C PHE A 49 -22.81 9.89 11.67
N THR A 50 -23.37 9.33 12.73
CA THR A 50 -22.61 8.60 13.77
C THR A 50 -22.42 7.12 13.46
N LYS A 51 -22.94 6.65 12.31
CA LYS A 51 -22.87 5.25 11.90
C LYS A 51 -21.97 5.06 10.67
N MET A 52 -21.47 3.84 10.52
CA MET A 52 -20.77 3.35 9.34
C MET A 52 -21.64 3.59 8.09
N PRO A 53 -21.24 4.49 7.16
CA PRO A 53 -22.15 4.95 6.11
C PRO A 53 -22.27 3.97 4.93
N THR A 54 -21.23 3.20 4.64
CA THR A 54 -21.21 2.27 3.50
C THR A 54 -20.49 0.96 3.78
N VAL A 55 -20.93 -0.08 3.07
CA VAL A 55 -20.23 -1.36 2.89
C VAL A 55 -19.91 -1.50 1.41
N THR A 56 -18.64 -1.65 1.05
CA THR A 56 -18.20 -1.84 -0.33
C THR A 56 -17.65 -3.26 -0.51
N LEU A 57 -18.10 -3.98 -1.54
CA LEU A 57 -17.63 -5.32 -1.89
C LEU A 57 -16.94 -5.31 -3.26
N TYR A 58 -15.88 -6.10 -3.39
CA TYR A 58 -15.08 -6.20 -4.61
C TYR A 58 -15.11 -7.64 -5.16
N GLU A 59 -14.99 -7.78 -6.48
CA GLU A 59 -15.08 -9.10 -7.15
C GLU A 59 -14.05 -10.13 -6.66
N ASN A 60 -12.89 -9.66 -6.15
CA ASN A 60 -11.82 -10.52 -5.66
C ASN A 60 -12.04 -11.04 -4.21
N GLY A 61 -13.21 -10.77 -3.62
CA GLY A 61 -13.52 -11.15 -2.23
C GLY A 61 -13.05 -10.14 -1.19
N ASN A 62 -12.49 -9.00 -1.60
CA ASN A 62 -12.18 -7.91 -0.68
C ASN A 62 -13.45 -7.13 -0.32
N ALA A 63 -13.41 -6.47 0.83
CA ALA A 63 -14.46 -5.57 1.27
C ALA A 63 -13.88 -4.37 2.02
N ARG A 64 -14.60 -3.25 1.98
CA ARG A 64 -14.28 -2.06 2.75
C ARG A 64 -15.49 -1.60 3.54
N LEU A 65 -15.24 -1.28 4.81
CA LEU A 65 -16.19 -0.64 5.70
C LEU A 65 -15.77 0.82 5.87
N SER A 66 -16.60 1.76 5.41
CA SER A 66 -16.29 3.19 5.56
C SER A 66 -16.55 3.65 6.99
N GLN A 67 -15.77 4.60 7.49
CA GLN A 67 -16.15 5.33 8.70
C GLN A 67 -16.99 6.57 8.36
N PRO A 68 -17.81 7.09 9.29
CA PRO A 68 -18.48 8.36 9.09
C PRO A 68 -17.49 9.52 8.98
N LEU A 69 -17.83 10.51 8.14
CA LEU A 69 -16.97 11.66 7.78
C LEU A 69 -16.54 12.54 8.96
N ILE A 70 -17.25 12.49 10.09
CA ILE A 70 -16.94 13.27 11.31
C ILE A 70 -15.86 12.63 12.19
N SER A 71 -15.34 11.47 11.81
CA SER A 71 -14.34 10.73 12.58
C SER A 71 -12.93 11.01 12.05
N SER A 72 -12.07 11.61 12.89
CA SER A 72 -10.62 11.71 12.67
C SER A 72 -9.89 10.37 12.87
N VAL A 73 -10.62 9.28 13.08
CA VAL A 73 -10.08 7.93 13.30
C VAL A 73 -9.86 7.31 11.92
N GLY A 74 -8.70 6.70 11.71
CA GLY A 74 -8.25 6.25 10.38
C GLY A 74 -9.23 5.29 9.70
N MET A 75 -9.21 5.28 8.36
CA MET A 75 -9.96 4.29 7.56
C MET A 75 -9.69 2.88 8.08
N LEU A 76 -10.76 2.08 8.24
CA LEU A 76 -10.58 0.64 8.40
C LEU A 76 -9.87 0.13 7.14
N GLY A 77 -8.81 -0.64 7.33
CA GLY A 77 -8.07 -1.25 6.23
C GLY A 77 -8.99 -2.10 5.35
N ILE A 78 -8.52 -2.45 4.16
CA ILE A 78 -9.25 -3.39 3.30
C ILE A 78 -9.38 -4.74 4.00
N GLY A 79 -10.61 -5.21 4.15
CA GLY A 79 -10.94 -6.51 4.69
C GLY A 79 -11.27 -7.51 3.59
N HIS A 80 -11.74 -8.67 4.02
CA HIS A 80 -12.28 -9.70 3.14
C HIS A 80 -13.71 -10.01 3.54
N TYR A 81 -14.54 -10.39 2.57
CA TYR A 81 -15.87 -10.89 2.84
C TYR A 81 -16.02 -12.36 2.50
N GLN A 82 -16.92 -13.01 3.24
CA GLN A 82 -17.40 -14.35 2.94
C GLN A 82 -18.92 -14.32 2.98
N VAL A 83 -19.54 -15.00 2.02
CA VAL A 83 -20.97 -15.25 2.03
C VAL A 83 -21.22 -16.71 2.34
N ARG A 84 -22.07 -16.97 3.33
CA ARG A 84 -22.54 -18.31 3.69
C ARG A 84 -24.05 -18.23 3.89
N ASP A 85 -24.78 -18.97 3.08
CA ASP A 85 -26.25 -18.92 3.05
C ASP A 85 -26.74 -17.47 2.87
N ASP A 86 -27.59 -16.98 3.78
CA ASP A 86 -28.11 -15.62 3.78
C ASP A 86 -27.29 -14.68 4.68
N GLU A 87 -26.01 -14.99 4.96
CA GLU A 87 -25.12 -14.16 5.76
C GLU A 87 -23.88 -13.70 5.01
N LEU A 88 -23.58 -12.40 5.14
CA LEU A 88 -22.34 -11.77 4.70
C LEU A 88 -21.50 -11.46 5.94
N VAL A 89 -20.27 -11.94 5.99
CA VAL A 89 -19.30 -11.60 7.03
C VAL A 89 -18.18 -10.81 6.40
N VAL A 90 -17.91 -9.61 6.90
CA VAL A 90 -16.76 -8.78 6.54
C VAL A 90 -15.76 -8.79 7.68
N THR A 91 -14.53 -9.22 7.42
CA THR A 91 -13.43 -9.28 8.39
C THR A 91 -12.33 -8.32 7.95
N CYS A 92 -12.03 -7.31 8.76
CA CYS A 92 -10.99 -6.32 8.47
C CYS A 92 -9.63 -6.73 9.06
N ASP A 93 -9.65 -7.32 10.26
CA ASP A 93 -8.48 -7.87 10.94
C ASP A 93 -8.93 -8.99 11.91
N PRO A 94 -8.02 -9.71 12.61
CA PRO A 94 -8.40 -10.82 13.49
C PRO A 94 -9.41 -10.49 14.60
N ASN A 95 -9.52 -9.21 14.99
CA ASN A 95 -10.38 -8.74 16.08
C ASN A 95 -11.60 -7.94 15.58
N THR A 96 -11.60 -7.57 14.29
CA THR A 96 -12.51 -6.58 13.71
C THR A 96 -13.35 -7.22 12.61
N SER A 97 -14.66 -7.40 12.85
CA SER A 97 -15.58 -7.98 11.88
C SER A 97 -17.03 -7.49 12.02
N VAL A 98 -17.79 -7.56 10.93
CA VAL A 98 -19.23 -7.29 10.90
C VAL A 98 -19.95 -8.42 10.17
N THR A 99 -21.09 -8.83 10.71
CA THR A 99 -21.98 -9.82 10.09
C THR A 99 -23.29 -9.14 9.70
N PHE A 100 -23.76 -9.42 8.49
CA PHE A 100 -25.03 -8.94 7.95
C PHE A 100 -25.90 -10.12 7.53
N SER A 101 -27.22 -10.03 7.73
CA SER A 101 -28.17 -10.83 6.96
C SER A 101 -28.40 -10.19 5.60
N ILE A 102 -28.46 -11.03 4.58
CA ILE A 102 -28.73 -10.68 3.20
C ILE A 102 -30.23 -10.89 2.94
N SER A 103 -30.89 -9.89 2.35
CA SER A 103 -32.27 -10.00 1.88
C SER A 103 -32.43 -9.36 0.52
N ASP A 104 -33.65 -9.43 -0.04
CA ASP A 104 -34.00 -8.79 -1.32
C ASP A 104 -33.06 -9.17 -2.47
N ASN A 105 -32.79 -10.47 -2.61
CA ASN A 105 -31.88 -11.02 -3.62
C ASN A 105 -30.44 -10.48 -3.59
N GLY A 106 -29.99 -9.97 -2.44
CA GLY A 106 -28.66 -9.40 -2.31
C GLY A 106 -28.66 -7.87 -2.25
N ASP A 107 -29.79 -7.21 -2.51
CA ASP A 107 -29.87 -5.74 -2.52
C ASP A 107 -29.90 -5.10 -1.14
N THR A 108 -30.21 -5.88 -0.09
CA THR A 108 -30.34 -5.37 1.28
C THR A 108 -29.43 -6.13 2.23
N LEU A 109 -28.64 -5.39 3.02
CA LEU A 109 -27.86 -5.91 4.13
C LEU A 109 -28.42 -5.36 5.44
N THR A 110 -28.68 -6.23 6.41
CA THR A 110 -29.06 -5.81 7.77
C THR A 110 -28.00 -6.28 8.76
N MET A 111 -27.40 -5.34 9.49
CA MET A 111 -26.32 -5.63 10.43
C MET A 111 -26.81 -6.50 11.59
N LYS A 112 -26.22 -7.67 11.80
CA LYS A 112 -26.56 -8.62 12.88
C LYS A 112 -25.60 -8.58 14.06
N MET A 113 -24.32 -8.36 13.78
CA MET A 113 -23.26 -8.40 14.77
C MET A 113 -22.10 -7.53 14.32
N SER A 114 -21.39 -6.92 15.27
CA SER A 114 -20.12 -6.27 15.04
C SER A 114 -19.16 -6.57 16.20
N SER A 115 -17.90 -6.82 15.89
CA SER A 115 -16.81 -6.96 16.85
C SER A 115 -15.70 -5.98 16.49
N GLY A 116 -15.12 -5.30 17.48
CA GLY A 116 -13.94 -4.44 17.29
C GLY A 116 -14.18 -3.15 16.49
N ILE A 117 -15.41 -2.86 16.06
CA ILE A 117 -15.74 -1.68 15.25
C ILE A 117 -16.63 -0.74 16.04
N ALA A 118 -16.21 0.52 16.17
CA ALA A 118 -17.05 1.61 16.65
C ALA A 118 -17.99 2.09 15.52
N PHE A 119 -19.06 2.81 15.84
CA PHE A 119 -20.02 3.37 14.85
C PHE A 119 -20.91 2.31 14.16
N THR A 120 -21.25 1.24 14.87
CA THR A 120 -22.18 0.21 14.40
C THR A 120 -23.49 0.24 15.18
N LYS A 121 -24.58 -0.20 14.54
CA LYS A 121 -25.87 -0.40 15.19
C LYS A 121 -26.50 -1.69 14.67
N ILE A 122 -26.72 -2.64 15.57
CA ILE A 122 -27.45 -3.87 15.25
C ILE A 122 -28.85 -3.52 14.72
N GLY A 123 -29.23 -4.12 13.61
CA GLY A 123 -30.45 -3.81 12.86
C GLY A 123 -30.31 -2.64 11.89
N ALA A 124 -29.15 -1.99 11.76
CA ALA A 124 -28.92 -1.01 10.71
C ALA A 124 -29.07 -1.65 9.33
N VAL A 125 -29.81 -0.97 8.44
CA VAL A 125 -30.15 -1.46 7.10
C VAL A 125 -29.36 -0.68 6.06
N TYR A 126 -28.71 -1.41 5.16
CA TYR A 126 -27.96 -0.88 4.05
C TYR A 126 -28.59 -1.38 2.76
N LYS A 127 -28.73 -0.50 1.77
CA LYS A 127 -29.26 -0.83 0.45
C LYS A 127 -28.20 -0.67 -0.61
N TYR A 128 -28.15 -1.63 -1.52
CA TYR A 128 -27.37 -1.53 -2.74
C TYR A 128 -27.76 -0.25 -3.47
N ARG A 129 -26.74 0.51 -3.88
CA ARG A 129 -26.88 1.64 -4.80
C ARG A 129 -25.82 1.49 -5.86
N SER A 130 -26.20 1.69 -7.11
CA SER A 130 -25.20 1.69 -8.17
C SER A 130 -24.21 2.84 -7.96
N LYS A 131 -22.94 2.71 -8.40
CA LYS A 131 -21.96 3.82 -8.30
C LYS A 131 -22.52 5.11 -8.94
N ALA A 132 -23.18 4.98 -10.09
CA ALA A 132 -23.79 6.11 -10.79
C ALA A 132 -24.93 6.77 -9.99
N GLU A 133 -25.77 5.97 -9.33
CA GLU A 133 -26.85 6.44 -8.46
C GLU A 133 -26.30 7.11 -7.20
N TYR A 134 -25.40 6.42 -6.48
CA TYR A 134 -24.79 6.94 -5.27
C TYR A 134 -24.08 8.29 -5.51
N LEU A 135 -23.32 8.41 -6.61
CA LEU A 135 -22.64 9.65 -6.95
C LEU A 135 -23.54 10.73 -7.58
N SER A 136 -24.80 10.41 -7.92
CA SER A 136 -25.73 11.38 -8.50
C SER A 136 -26.27 12.39 -7.49
N GLU A 137 -26.18 12.07 -6.19
CA GLU A 137 -26.64 12.92 -5.08
C GLU A 137 -25.69 14.10 -4.81
N TYR A 138 -24.46 14.02 -5.33
CA TYR A 138 -23.41 14.99 -5.09
C TYR A 138 -23.22 15.96 -6.26
N SER A 139 -22.63 17.11 -5.96
CA SER A 139 -22.34 18.14 -6.97
C SER A 139 -21.28 17.64 -7.95
N LYS A 140 -21.45 17.93 -9.24
CA LYS A 140 -20.48 17.56 -10.28
C LYS A 140 -19.80 18.79 -10.83
N LYS A 141 -18.47 18.72 -10.97
CA LYS A 141 -17.68 19.70 -11.70
C LYS A 141 -17.37 19.16 -13.08
N ALA A 142 -17.74 19.92 -14.11
CA ALA A 142 -17.35 19.61 -15.48
C ALA A 142 -15.86 19.89 -15.70
N GLY A 143 -15.22 19.11 -16.56
CA GLY A 143 -13.81 19.23 -16.89
C GLY A 143 -13.37 18.13 -17.86
N ASP A 144 -12.07 18.04 -18.08
CA ASP A 144 -11.47 17.01 -18.92
C ASP A 144 -11.55 15.63 -18.25
N ALA A 145 -11.54 14.57 -19.05
CA ALA A 145 -11.42 13.21 -18.51
C ALA A 145 -10.01 12.99 -17.94
N LEU A 146 -9.94 12.42 -16.74
CA LEU A 146 -8.67 12.04 -16.11
C LEU A 146 -8.27 10.64 -16.58
N THR A 147 -7.20 10.54 -17.38
CA THR A 147 -6.70 9.27 -17.91
C THR A 147 -5.63 8.68 -17.00
N LEU A 148 -5.35 7.39 -17.15
CA LEU A 148 -4.32 6.73 -16.34
C LEU A 148 -2.93 7.31 -16.60
N ASP A 149 -2.60 7.63 -17.86
CA ASP A 149 -1.31 8.25 -18.20
C ASP A 149 -1.12 9.63 -17.56
N ILE A 150 -2.19 10.42 -17.46
CA ILE A 150 -2.15 11.70 -16.76
C ILE A 150 -1.90 11.48 -15.27
N VAL A 151 -2.59 10.53 -14.65
CA VAL A 151 -2.36 10.21 -13.22
C VAL A 151 -0.91 9.76 -13.01
N ARG A 152 -0.35 8.96 -13.93
CA ARG A 152 1.05 8.51 -13.85
C ARG A 152 2.04 9.66 -13.94
N ASP A 153 1.80 10.63 -14.82
CA ASP A 153 2.62 11.85 -14.92
C ASP A 153 2.54 12.67 -13.62
N LEU A 154 1.32 12.88 -13.11
CA LEU A 154 1.09 13.59 -11.85
C LEU A 154 1.73 12.88 -10.65
N ALA A 155 1.73 11.54 -10.63
CA ALA A 155 2.36 10.75 -9.57
C ALA A 155 3.87 11.03 -9.45
N GLN A 156 4.55 11.50 -10.50
CA GLN A 156 5.97 11.86 -10.44
C GLN A 156 6.23 13.08 -9.55
N LYS A 157 5.21 13.91 -9.30
CA LYS A 157 5.32 15.06 -8.39
C LYS A 157 5.49 14.64 -6.93
N GLY A 158 5.11 13.40 -6.57
CA GLY A 158 5.23 12.88 -5.21
C GLY A 158 4.67 13.87 -4.17
N ASN A 159 5.52 14.25 -3.21
CA ASN A 159 5.13 15.15 -2.11
C ASN A 159 4.89 16.61 -2.52
N THR A 160 5.10 16.98 -3.78
CA THR A 160 4.79 18.30 -4.34
C THR A 160 3.45 18.35 -5.07
N LEU A 161 2.73 17.21 -5.12
CA LEU A 161 1.40 17.13 -5.71
C LEU A 161 0.40 17.98 -4.92
N THR A 162 -0.43 18.74 -5.62
CA THR A 162 -1.40 19.66 -5.03
C THR A 162 -2.79 19.48 -5.65
N GLN A 163 -3.82 19.99 -4.96
CA GLN A 163 -5.18 19.98 -5.50
C GLN A 163 -5.30 20.75 -6.83
N ALA A 164 -4.51 21.81 -6.99
CA ALA A 164 -4.47 22.63 -8.21
C ALA A 164 -4.13 21.80 -9.46
N ASP A 165 -3.35 20.74 -9.29
CA ASP A 165 -2.99 19.82 -10.39
C ASP A 165 -4.20 19.09 -10.98
N PHE A 166 -5.30 19.01 -10.24
CA PHE A 166 -6.52 18.30 -10.63
C PHE A 166 -7.68 19.21 -11.01
N GLU A 167 -7.54 20.53 -10.88
CA GLU A 167 -8.66 21.47 -11.02
C GLU A 167 -9.33 21.47 -12.40
N LYS A 168 -8.62 21.08 -13.46
CA LYS A 168 -9.19 21.06 -14.81
C LYS A 168 -10.00 19.79 -15.13
N TYR A 169 -9.93 18.75 -14.30
CA TYR A 169 -10.58 17.47 -14.58
C TYR A 169 -11.99 17.41 -14.01
N ALA A 170 -12.83 16.61 -14.67
CA ALA A 170 -14.16 16.31 -14.21
C ALA A 170 -14.12 15.53 -12.90
N CYS A 171 -14.95 15.92 -11.93
CA CYS A 171 -15.03 15.25 -10.64
C CYS A 171 -16.40 15.37 -9.98
N VAL A 172 -16.63 14.52 -8.99
CA VAL A 172 -17.72 14.61 -8.03
C VAL A 172 -17.20 15.28 -6.77
N ILE A 173 -17.91 16.32 -6.31
CA ILE A 173 -17.63 17.06 -5.09
C ILE A 173 -18.58 16.53 -4.02
N VAL A 174 -18.04 15.72 -3.11
CA VAL A 174 -18.80 15.14 -1.99
C VAL A 174 -19.04 16.21 -0.92
N ASP A 175 -17.98 16.96 -0.60
CA ASP A 175 -17.99 18.14 0.27
C ASP A 175 -16.85 19.10 -0.15
N PRO A 176 -16.66 20.27 0.49
CA PRO A 176 -15.61 21.22 0.12
C PRO A 176 -14.18 20.68 0.13
N TYR A 177 -13.92 19.61 0.87
CA TYR A 177 -12.60 19.01 1.07
C TYR A 177 -12.47 17.63 0.40
N TYR A 178 -13.58 16.99 0.03
CA TYR A 178 -13.59 15.65 -0.54
C TYR A 178 -14.07 15.63 -1.99
N ARG A 179 -13.16 15.24 -2.90
CA ARG A 179 -13.42 15.07 -4.33
C ARG A 179 -13.11 13.65 -4.81
N ILE A 180 -13.94 13.17 -5.73
CA ILE A 180 -13.82 11.85 -6.36
C ILE A 180 -13.67 12.03 -7.87
N TYR A 181 -12.65 11.42 -8.46
CA TYR A 181 -12.38 11.40 -9.89
C TYR A 181 -12.52 9.97 -10.42
N ASP A 182 -13.21 9.82 -11.54
CA ASP A 182 -13.21 8.57 -12.29
C ASP A 182 -12.01 8.53 -13.23
N VAL A 183 -11.25 7.44 -13.18
CA VAL A 183 -10.10 7.23 -14.04
C VAL A 183 -10.39 6.02 -14.92
N GLU A 184 -10.93 6.32 -16.10
CA GLU A 184 -11.26 5.36 -17.16
C GLU A 184 -12.21 4.22 -16.72
N GLY A 185 -13.04 4.44 -15.71
CA GLY A 185 -13.88 3.42 -15.07
C GLY A 185 -13.12 2.31 -14.34
N LYS A 186 -11.79 2.29 -14.40
CA LYS A 186 -10.94 1.22 -13.82
C LYS A 186 -10.42 1.58 -12.43
N TYR A 187 -10.21 2.87 -12.19
CA TYR A 187 -9.73 3.37 -10.91
C TYR A 187 -10.59 4.51 -10.42
N THR A 188 -10.58 4.71 -9.12
CA THR A 188 -11.19 5.85 -8.45
C THR A 188 -10.09 6.61 -7.72
N LEU A 189 -9.91 7.88 -8.07
CA LEU A 189 -8.99 8.77 -7.35
C LEU A 189 -9.80 9.62 -6.37
N THR A 190 -9.41 9.57 -5.11
CA THR A 190 -9.96 10.37 -4.02
C THR A 190 -8.93 11.41 -3.59
N ILE A 191 -9.36 12.66 -3.52
CA ILE A 191 -8.60 13.76 -2.94
C ILE A 191 -9.35 14.27 -1.71
N ILE A 192 -8.68 14.25 -0.56
CA ILE A 192 -9.21 14.79 0.70
C ILE A 192 -8.24 15.86 1.21
N ASP A 193 -8.73 17.09 1.30
CA ASP A 193 -7.99 18.23 1.83
C ASP A 193 -8.08 18.25 3.37
N GLY A 194 -6.93 18.34 4.03
CA GLY A 194 -6.84 18.54 5.48
C GLY A 194 -7.02 20.01 5.86
N GLU A 195 -7.52 20.25 7.07
CA GLU A 195 -7.67 21.61 7.64
C GLU A 195 -6.33 22.33 7.84
N ASP A 196 -5.22 21.57 7.92
CA ASP A 196 -3.84 22.05 8.04
C ASP A 196 -3.22 22.44 6.69
N GLY A 197 -3.96 22.32 5.59
CA GLY A 197 -3.50 22.58 4.23
C GLY A 197 -2.80 21.41 3.55
N ASN A 198 -2.72 20.24 4.21
CA ASN A 198 -2.18 19.03 3.60
C ASN A 198 -3.30 18.24 2.92
N ALA A 199 -3.16 17.97 1.62
CA ALA A 199 -4.09 17.12 0.88
C ALA A 199 -3.56 15.68 0.78
N SER A 200 -4.48 14.71 0.84
CA SER A 200 -4.19 13.28 0.59
C SER A 200 -4.72 12.87 -0.77
N PHE A 201 -3.95 12.07 -1.51
CA PHE A 201 -4.25 11.69 -2.89
C PHE A 201 -4.23 10.17 -3.00
N THR A 202 -5.38 9.53 -2.92
CA THR A 202 -5.46 8.05 -2.92
C THR A 202 -6.12 7.56 -4.20
N ILE A 203 -5.40 6.76 -4.99
CA ILE A 203 -6.00 6.05 -6.12
C ILE A 203 -6.31 4.61 -5.75
N GLU A 204 -7.49 4.13 -6.11
CA GLU A 204 -7.98 2.78 -5.82
C GLU A 204 -8.31 2.03 -7.10
N ARG A 205 -7.97 0.74 -7.15
CA ARG A 205 -8.36 -0.17 -8.22
C ARG A 205 -9.80 -0.66 -7.99
N ASN A 206 -10.72 -0.33 -8.89
CA ASN A 206 -12.14 -0.66 -8.74
C ASN A 206 -12.42 -2.18 -8.68
N ALA A 207 -11.54 -3.00 -9.26
CA ALA A 207 -11.65 -4.46 -9.24
C ALA A 207 -11.27 -5.11 -7.90
N SER A 208 -10.34 -4.51 -7.14
CA SER A 208 -9.77 -5.15 -5.95
C SER A 208 -9.88 -4.33 -4.67
N GLY A 209 -10.13 -3.03 -4.78
CA GLY A 209 -10.08 -2.08 -3.66
C GLY A 209 -8.66 -1.75 -3.20
N GLU A 210 -7.63 -2.34 -3.81
CA GLU A 210 -6.25 -1.99 -3.50
C GLU A 210 -6.02 -0.51 -3.82
N SER A 211 -5.39 0.19 -2.88
CA SER A 211 -5.20 1.62 -2.93
C SER A 211 -3.72 1.99 -2.92
N PHE A 212 -3.38 3.10 -3.56
CA PHE A 212 -2.04 3.66 -3.60
C PHE A 212 -2.06 5.17 -3.28
N PRO A 213 -1.21 5.64 -2.35
CA PRO A 213 -1.07 7.07 -2.06
C PRO A 213 -0.17 7.76 -3.10
N LEU A 214 -0.76 8.50 -4.05
CA LEU A 214 -0.05 9.15 -5.15
C LEU A 214 0.98 10.18 -4.68
N ASP A 215 0.66 10.93 -3.63
CA ASP A 215 1.56 11.92 -3.01
C ASP A 215 2.82 11.30 -2.40
N ARG A 216 2.88 9.97 -2.33
CA ARG A 216 3.99 9.21 -1.75
C ARG A 216 4.70 8.32 -2.75
N ASN A 217 4.40 8.49 -4.04
CA ASN A 217 5.05 7.72 -5.11
C ASN A 217 6.58 7.79 -5.03
N GLY A 218 7.25 6.65 -5.21
CA GLY A 218 8.70 6.50 -5.03
C GLY A 218 9.10 6.44 -3.56
N SER A 219 8.59 7.36 -2.75
CA SER A 219 8.86 7.47 -1.32
C SER A 219 8.16 6.42 -0.46
N THR A 220 7.74 5.25 -0.95
CA THR A 220 7.21 4.14 -0.12
C THR A 220 7.89 2.80 -0.36
N GLY A 221 8.92 2.75 -1.22
CA GLY A 221 9.46 1.49 -1.74
C GLY A 221 8.50 0.76 -2.70
N LEU A 222 7.28 1.28 -2.88
CA LEU A 222 6.32 0.90 -3.91
C LEU A 222 6.16 2.10 -4.84
N VAL A 223 6.24 1.84 -6.14
CA VAL A 223 6.02 2.86 -7.17
C VAL A 223 4.67 2.66 -7.81
N PHE A 224 4.04 3.76 -8.22
CA PHE A 224 2.70 3.72 -8.78
C PHE A 224 2.64 2.77 -9.98
N ASP A 225 3.69 2.72 -10.80
CA ASP A 225 3.81 1.76 -11.90
C ASP A 225 3.77 0.29 -11.42
N ASP A 226 4.44 -0.05 -10.31
CA ASP A 226 4.36 -1.40 -9.72
C ASP A 226 2.96 -1.70 -9.21
N PHE A 227 2.30 -0.73 -8.55
CA PHE A 227 0.90 -0.85 -8.16
C PHE A 227 0.00 -1.11 -9.37
N LEU A 228 0.29 -0.49 -10.52
CA LEU A 228 -0.41 -0.72 -11.77
C LEU A 228 -0.09 -2.09 -12.39
N GLY A 229 0.92 -2.81 -11.89
CA GLY A 229 1.44 -4.04 -12.48
C GLY A 229 2.33 -3.78 -13.71
N ILE A 230 2.70 -2.52 -13.93
CA ILE A 230 3.65 -2.09 -14.95
C ILE A 230 5.03 -2.27 -14.33
N LYS A 231 5.58 -3.48 -14.45
CA LYS A 231 6.92 -3.78 -13.95
C LYS A 231 7.94 -2.89 -14.65
N LYS A 232 8.32 -1.78 -14.01
CA LYS A 232 9.47 -0.99 -14.41
C LYS A 232 10.65 -1.60 -13.66
N ILE A 233 11.52 -2.30 -14.38
CA ILE A 233 12.81 -2.68 -13.82
C ILE A 233 13.51 -1.35 -13.50
N PRO A 234 13.93 -1.07 -12.26
CA PRO A 234 14.70 0.14 -11.97
C PRO A 234 15.85 0.19 -12.97
N ASP A 235 15.87 1.22 -13.82
CA ASP A 235 16.94 1.36 -14.81
C ASP A 235 18.29 1.46 -14.09
N TYR A 236 18.28 2.03 -12.87
CA TYR A 236 19.43 2.08 -12.00
C TYR A 236 19.56 0.83 -11.12
N LYS A 237 20.58 0.02 -11.42
CA LYS A 237 21.00 -1.08 -10.55
C LYS A 237 21.75 -0.52 -9.34
N THR A 238 21.34 -0.91 -8.12
CA THR A 238 22.06 -0.59 -6.88
C THR A 238 23.54 -0.90 -7.00
N GLN A 239 24.38 0.04 -6.58
CA GLN A 239 25.84 -0.04 -6.68
C GLN A 239 26.49 0.29 -5.34
N LYS A 240 27.65 -0.32 -5.10
CA LYS A 240 28.52 0.03 -3.99
C LYS A 240 29.54 1.05 -4.48
N TRP A 241 29.62 2.21 -3.82
CA TRP A 241 30.72 3.15 -4.05
C TRP A 241 31.93 2.73 -3.20
N PHE A 242 31.77 2.58 -1.88
CA PHE A 242 32.78 2.02 -0.98
C PHE A 242 32.13 1.45 0.29
N ASP A 243 32.84 0.58 1.02
CA ASP A 243 32.35 0.02 2.28
C ASP A 243 33.50 -0.39 3.21
N TYR A 244 33.73 0.40 4.27
CA TYR A 244 34.76 0.17 5.29
C TYR A 244 34.18 -0.23 6.64
N LEU A 245 32.88 -0.54 6.71
CA LEU A 245 32.21 -0.82 7.97
C LEU A 245 32.90 -1.98 8.72
N ASN A 246 33.18 -3.05 7.97
CA ASN A 246 33.85 -4.25 8.48
C ASN A 246 35.33 -4.35 8.08
N ASP A 247 35.91 -3.30 7.48
CA ASP A 247 37.32 -3.30 7.07
C ASP A 247 38.25 -3.06 8.29
N GLU A 248 39.36 -3.80 8.34
CA GLU A 248 40.43 -3.60 9.31
C GLU A 248 41.18 -2.28 9.06
N LYS A 249 41.28 -1.87 7.79
CA LYS A 249 41.86 -0.57 7.39
C LYS A 249 40.74 0.46 7.28
N LYS A 250 40.78 1.46 8.16
CA LYS A 250 39.84 2.59 8.12
C LYS A 250 40.33 3.66 7.13
N PRO A 251 39.43 4.37 6.43
CA PRO A 251 39.77 5.28 5.33
C PRO A 251 40.32 6.65 5.78
N TRP A 252 41.03 6.69 6.91
CA TRP A 252 41.49 7.95 7.50
C TRP A 252 42.46 8.67 6.56
N GLY A 253 42.06 9.84 6.07
CA GLY A 253 42.86 10.67 5.16
C GLY A 253 42.74 10.29 3.68
N GLU A 254 41.88 9.34 3.31
CA GLU A 254 41.57 9.04 1.91
C GLU A 254 40.54 10.03 1.35
N ASN A 255 40.70 10.37 0.07
CA ASN A 255 39.69 11.11 -0.70
C ASN A 255 39.26 10.20 -1.86
N ILE A 256 38.01 9.74 -1.79
CA ILE A 256 37.42 8.83 -2.77
C ILE A 256 36.54 9.65 -3.69
N GLU A 257 36.75 9.51 -4.99
CA GLU A 257 36.03 10.29 -5.99
C GLU A 257 35.03 9.40 -6.75
N LEU A 258 33.91 10.00 -7.18
CA LEU A 258 32.91 9.35 -8.00
C LEU A 258 32.37 10.31 -9.05
N SER A 259 32.22 9.79 -10.27
CA SER A 259 31.51 10.47 -11.36
C SER A 259 30.47 9.51 -11.90
N LEU A 260 29.25 10.02 -12.05
CA LEU A 260 28.08 9.24 -12.46
C LEU A 260 27.56 9.77 -13.79
N PRO A 261 27.27 8.89 -14.78
CA PRO A 261 26.58 9.29 -16.01
C PRO A 261 25.25 10.02 -15.75
N GLU A 262 24.60 9.69 -14.65
CA GLU A 262 23.32 10.27 -14.21
C GLU A 262 23.46 11.75 -13.83
N PHE A 263 24.66 12.18 -13.42
CA PHE A 263 24.97 13.55 -13.02
C PHE A 263 26.17 14.09 -13.81
N PRO A 264 26.00 14.38 -15.10
CA PRO A 264 27.10 14.78 -15.97
C PRO A 264 27.74 16.09 -15.49
N GLY A 265 29.07 16.06 -15.32
CA GLY A 265 29.84 17.21 -14.86
C GLY A 265 29.89 17.40 -13.34
N VAL A 266 29.22 16.53 -12.57
CA VAL A 266 29.33 16.49 -11.11
C VAL A 266 30.41 15.50 -10.71
N LYS A 267 31.28 15.90 -9.77
CA LYS A 267 32.30 15.05 -9.18
C LYS A 267 32.06 14.97 -7.69
N PHE A 268 31.55 13.83 -7.24
CA PHE A 268 31.35 13.56 -5.83
C PHE A 268 32.69 13.16 -5.20
N THR A 269 32.93 13.63 -3.99
CA THR A 269 34.12 13.29 -3.20
C THR A 269 33.71 12.89 -1.81
N CYS A 270 34.30 11.82 -1.28
CA CYS A 270 34.13 11.40 0.09
C CYS A 270 35.48 11.47 0.82
N THR A 271 35.48 12.09 1.99
CA THR A 271 36.56 11.95 2.98
C THR A 271 36.03 11.14 4.17
N SER A 272 36.87 10.91 5.18
CA SER A 272 36.38 10.32 6.43
C SER A 272 35.30 11.16 7.12
N GLU A 273 35.15 12.46 6.82
CA GLU A 273 34.26 13.36 7.56
C GLU A 273 32.98 13.73 6.82
N LYS A 274 32.95 13.54 5.49
CA LYS A 274 31.85 14.04 4.65
C LYS A 274 31.85 13.51 3.23
N ILE A 275 30.69 13.64 2.59
CA ILE A 275 30.49 13.55 1.14
C ILE A 275 30.15 14.95 0.60
N SER A 276 30.73 15.35 -0.53
CA SER A 276 30.58 16.67 -1.16
C SER A 276 30.52 16.54 -2.69
N ASP A 277 29.90 17.52 -3.36
CA ASP A 277 29.97 17.70 -4.83
C ASP A 277 31.02 18.74 -5.28
N GLY A 278 31.86 19.20 -4.35
CA GLY A 278 32.86 20.25 -4.55
C GLY A 278 32.33 21.68 -4.40
N LYS A 279 31.00 21.88 -4.36
CA LYS A 279 30.38 23.19 -4.10
C LYS A 279 29.82 23.27 -2.69
N LYS A 280 29.24 22.18 -2.20
CA LYS A 280 28.69 22.08 -0.84
C LYS A 280 28.95 20.71 -0.24
N ASP A 281 28.84 20.64 1.08
CA ASP A 281 28.85 19.37 1.80
C ASP A 281 27.42 18.81 1.76
N LEU A 282 27.29 17.56 1.30
CA LEU A 282 26.00 16.87 1.11
C LEU A 282 25.62 16.04 2.33
N ILE A 283 26.60 15.31 2.89
CA ILE A 283 26.42 14.47 4.07
C ILE A 283 27.63 14.66 4.98
N PHE A 284 27.39 14.77 6.29
CA PHE A 284 28.43 14.87 7.31
C PHE A 284 28.41 13.66 8.26
N GLY A 285 29.58 13.19 8.64
CA GLY A 285 29.74 12.01 9.48
C GLY A 285 31.19 11.70 9.81
N MET A 286 31.51 11.41 11.05
CA MET A 286 32.90 11.15 11.47
C MET A 286 33.01 9.79 12.20
N PRO A 287 33.30 8.68 11.49
CA PRO A 287 33.53 8.62 10.06
C PRO A 287 32.28 8.38 9.21
N VAL A 288 32.40 8.66 7.91
CA VAL A 288 31.57 8.06 6.85
C VAL A 288 32.08 6.63 6.61
N TRP A 289 31.29 5.62 6.97
CA TRP A 289 31.73 4.22 6.95
C TRP A 289 31.61 3.56 5.58
N ASN A 290 30.52 3.85 4.86
CA ASN A 290 30.21 3.26 3.57
C ASN A 290 29.38 4.23 2.73
N ALA A 291 29.36 4.02 1.43
CA ALA A 291 28.42 4.70 0.55
C ALA A 291 27.94 3.73 -0.53
N TYR A 292 26.62 3.71 -0.70
CA TYR A 292 25.90 2.96 -1.71
C TYR A 292 25.08 3.93 -2.56
N LEU A 293 24.78 3.50 -3.78
CA LEU A 293 24.00 4.24 -4.76
C LEU A 293 22.77 3.42 -5.07
N ALA A 294 21.58 3.97 -4.80
CA ALA A 294 20.32 3.30 -5.05
C ALA A 294 19.29 4.35 -5.50
N ASP A 295 18.43 3.99 -6.45
CA ASP A 295 17.29 4.80 -6.86
C ASP A 295 16.08 4.43 -5.98
N LEU A 296 15.99 5.09 -4.83
CA LEU A 296 14.94 4.95 -3.82
C LEU A 296 13.71 5.80 -4.15
N THR A 297 13.86 6.86 -4.96
CA THR A 297 12.74 7.72 -5.40
C THR A 297 12.13 7.27 -6.73
N ASN A 298 12.80 6.35 -7.44
CA ASN A 298 12.44 5.80 -8.74
C ASN A 298 12.31 6.88 -9.84
N ASP A 299 13.15 7.91 -9.76
CA ASP A 299 13.26 8.96 -10.77
C ASP A 299 14.32 8.63 -11.84
N GLY A 300 15.01 7.49 -11.71
CA GLY A 300 16.09 7.04 -12.58
C GLY A 300 17.46 7.62 -12.21
N LYS A 301 17.57 8.30 -11.07
CA LYS A 301 18.80 8.89 -10.53
C LYS A 301 19.11 8.27 -9.16
N PRO A 302 20.36 7.92 -8.87
CA PRO A 302 20.69 7.32 -7.59
C PRO A 302 20.77 8.36 -6.47
N GLU A 303 20.18 8.04 -5.33
CA GLU A 303 20.51 8.65 -4.04
C GLU A 303 21.84 8.10 -3.50
N ILE A 304 22.54 8.94 -2.73
CA ILE A 304 23.74 8.56 -1.98
C ILE A 304 23.33 8.11 -0.58
N CYS A 305 23.49 6.82 -0.29
CA CYS A 305 23.08 6.20 0.97
C CYS A 305 24.31 5.80 1.80
N THR A 306 24.41 6.27 3.03
CA THR A 306 25.61 6.07 3.87
C THR A 306 25.28 5.72 5.31
N THR A 307 26.16 4.92 5.92
CA THR A 307 26.26 4.81 7.37
C THR A 307 27.31 5.79 7.88
N VAL A 308 26.95 6.62 8.84
CA VAL A 308 27.86 7.58 9.47
C VAL A 308 27.83 7.46 11.00
N SER A 309 28.97 7.72 11.64
CA SER A 309 29.00 7.98 13.08
C SER A 309 28.87 9.47 13.37
N ILE A 310 28.11 9.84 14.39
CA ILE A 310 28.02 11.22 14.86
C ILE A 310 28.13 11.32 16.39
N GLY A 311 28.97 12.26 16.85
CA GLY A 311 29.03 12.68 18.25
C GLY A 311 30.44 12.70 18.82
N SER A 312 30.63 13.47 19.89
CA SER A 312 31.85 13.51 20.69
C SER A 312 31.52 13.01 22.10
N GLY A 313 31.77 11.73 22.38
CA GLY A 313 31.45 11.06 23.65
C GLY A 313 30.36 10.01 23.49
N ILE A 314 29.11 10.45 23.38
CA ILE A 314 28.00 9.58 22.95
C ILE A 314 28.04 9.54 21.42
N ILE A 315 28.48 8.42 20.87
CA ILE A 315 28.60 8.19 19.43
C ILE A 315 27.49 7.23 19.04
N ASP A 316 26.63 7.65 18.11
CA ASP A 316 25.63 6.79 17.47
C ASP A 316 25.95 6.60 15.99
N ASN A 317 25.58 5.43 15.46
CA ASN A 317 25.61 5.15 14.03
C ASN A 317 24.22 5.34 13.44
N ARG A 318 24.14 6.09 12.34
CA ARG A 318 22.90 6.42 11.66
C ARG A 318 23.03 6.22 10.16
N VAL A 319 21.89 6.00 9.52
CA VAL A 319 21.80 5.98 8.07
C VAL A 319 21.40 7.37 7.59
N VAL A 320 22.13 7.90 6.62
CA VAL A 320 21.81 9.14 5.91
C VAL A 320 21.68 8.84 4.43
N VAL A 321 20.60 9.31 3.82
CA VAL A 321 20.35 9.23 2.38
C VAL A 321 20.25 10.65 1.86
N TYR A 322 20.97 10.94 0.79
CA TYR A 322 20.92 12.24 0.14
C TYR A 322 20.44 12.11 -1.30
N ASP A 323 19.32 12.75 -1.58
CA ASP A 323 18.73 12.92 -2.89
C ASP A 323 19.25 14.21 -3.52
N TYR A 324 20.14 14.01 -4.50
CA TYR A 324 20.83 15.10 -5.18
C TYR A 324 19.90 15.88 -6.13
N VAL A 325 18.88 15.23 -6.70
CA VAL A 325 17.95 15.85 -7.64
C VAL A 325 17.04 16.84 -6.90
N ASN A 326 16.51 16.41 -5.76
CA ASN A 326 15.57 17.20 -4.98
C ASN A 326 16.23 18.01 -3.85
N ASP A 327 17.56 17.97 -3.73
CA ASP A 327 18.35 18.63 -2.68
C ASP A 327 17.82 18.32 -1.28
N LYS A 328 17.67 17.03 -0.98
CA LYS A 328 16.98 16.57 0.23
C LYS A 328 17.75 15.47 0.96
N GLU A 329 17.90 15.65 2.27
CA GLU A 329 18.50 14.66 3.17
C GLU A 329 17.40 13.91 3.93
N TYR A 330 17.55 12.59 4.04
CA TYR A 330 16.76 11.71 4.90
C TYR A 330 17.68 11.06 5.92
N GLN A 331 17.23 10.96 7.16
CA GLN A 331 18.06 10.43 8.25
C GLN A 331 17.29 9.45 9.13
N LEU A 332 17.93 8.31 9.41
CA LEU A 332 17.47 7.32 10.38
C LEU A 332 18.47 7.28 11.54
N ALA A 333 18.09 7.92 12.63
CA ALA A 333 18.88 8.01 13.85
C ALA A 333 17.99 7.86 15.08
N ASP A 334 18.50 7.19 16.12
CA ASP A 334 17.81 7.04 17.40
C ASP A 334 18.84 7.00 18.53
N ARG A 335 19.48 8.15 18.72
CA ARG A 335 20.65 8.32 19.59
C ARG A 335 20.38 7.79 21.00
N MET A 336 21.31 6.96 21.51
CA MET A 336 21.24 6.24 22.80
C MET A 336 20.24 5.07 22.87
N HIS A 337 19.40 4.87 21.85
CA HIS A 337 18.44 3.76 21.81
C HIS A 337 18.90 2.68 20.81
N TYR A 338 19.18 3.08 19.57
CA TYR A 338 19.56 2.19 18.50
C TYR A 338 20.68 2.76 17.63
N ASP A 339 21.44 1.85 17.03
CA ASP A 339 22.37 2.14 15.95
C ASP A 339 21.87 1.50 14.66
N TYR A 340 22.16 2.14 13.53
CA TYR A 340 21.72 1.70 12.21
C TYR A 340 22.90 1.56 11.25
N TYR A 341 22.89 0.50 10.46
CA TYR A 341 23.97 0.15 9.54
C TYR A 341 23.42 -0.25 8.17
N LEU A 342 24.06 0.21 7.11
CA LEU A 342 23.81 -0.24 5.75
C LEU A 342 24.67 -1.44 5.37
N SER A 343 24.06 -2.38 4.67
CA SER A 343 24.72 -3.47 3.98
C SER A 343 24.07 -3.70 2.62
N MET A 344 24.75 -4.40 1.71
CA MET A 344 24.19 -4.77 0.41
C MET A 344 24.10 -6.29 0.29
N GLU A 345 22.90 -6.80 -0.02
CA GLU A 345 22.59 -8.23 -0.15
C GLU A 345 21.82 -8.45 -1.45
N ASP A 346 22.32 -9.34 -2.32
CA ASP A 346 21.70 -9.69 -3.61
C ASP A 346 21.28 -8.48 -4.48
N GLY A 347 22.08 -7.41 -4.46
CA GLY A 347 21.83 -6.17 -5.21
C GLY A 347 20.75 -5.27 -4.59
N LYS A 348 20.32 -5.55 -3.37
CA LYS A 348 19.43 -4.70 -2.56
C LYS A 348 20.22 -4.05 -1.44
N LEU A 349 19.85 -2.82 -1.13
CA LEU A 349 20.38 -2.09 0.01
C LEU A 349 19.53 -2.43 1.24
N MET A 350 20.18 -2.89 2.29
CA MET A 350 19.56 -3.33 3.53
C MET A 350 19.94 -2.37 4.65
N VAL A 351 19.07 -2.23 5.64
CA VAL A 351 19.30 -1.49 6.87
C VAL A 351 19.12 -2.42 8.06
N THR A 352 20.15 -2.50 8.90
CA THR A 352 20.17 -3.29 10.13
C THR A 352 20.10 -2.36 11.33
N GLN A 353 19.11 -2.58 12.20
CA GLN A 353 19.02 -1.95 13.52
C GLN A 353 19.73 -2.81 14.57
N THR A 354 20.51 -2.19 15.45
CA THR A 354 21.10 -2.84 16.62
C THR A 354 20.73 -2.11 17.91
N GLU A 355 20.78 -2.81 19.05
CA GLU A 355 20.81 -2.12 20.36
C GLU A 355 22.02 -1.16 20.40
N TYR A 356 21.80 0.04 20.93
CA TYR A 356 22.85 1.06 21.05
C TYR A 356 24.13 0.52 21.67
N ASN A 357 25.26 0.69 20.95
CA ASN A 357 26.61 0.32 21.35
C ASN A 357 26.81 -1.16 21.74
N LYS A 358 25.98 -2.06 21.21
CA LYS A 358 26.09 -3.51 21.47
C LYS A 358 26.37 -4.35 20.23
N ASN A 359 26.33 -3.76 19.04
CA ASN A 359 26.52 -4.44 17.75
C ASN A 359 25.70 -5.73 17.61
N LYS A 360 24.55 -5.80 18.30
CA LYS A 360 23.65 -6.94 18.31
C LYS A 360 22.48 -6.64 17.38
N PRO A 361 22.40 -7.27 16.19
CA PRO A 361 21.29 -7.09 15.26
C PRO A 361 19.96 -7.44 15.95
N LEU A 362 18.99 -6.56 15.77
CA LEU A 362 17.61 -6.75 16.20
C LEU A 362 16.74 -7.14 15.02
N VAL A 363 16.82 -6.36 13.95
CA VAL A 363 16.04 -6.52 12.72
C VAL A 363 16.83 -5.98 11.54
N THR A 364 16.60 -6.56 10.37
CA THR A 364 17.15 -6.10 9.11
C THR A 364 16.03 -6.08 8.08
N THR A 365 15.88 -4.96 7.39
CA THR A 365 14.89 -4.78 6.33
C THR A 365 15.54 -4.13 5.12
N GLN A 366 14.85 -4.15 3.98
CA GLN A 366 15.30 -3.41 2.80
C GLN A 366 15.19 -1.90 3.10
N LEU A 367 16.21 -1.13 2.72
CA LEU A 367 16.16 0.33 2.84
C LEU A 367 15.06 0.85 1.91
N GLN A 368 14.14 1.61 2.50
CA GLN A 368 13.03 2.24 1.80
C GLN A 368 12.82 3.63 2.37
N LEU A 369 12.41 4.56 1.51
CA LEU A 369 11.76 5.79 1.96
C LEU A 369 10.27 5.49 2.11
N VAL A 370 9.63 5.98 3.17
CA VAL A 370 8.18 5.98 3.46
C VAL A 370 7.81 7.37 3.98
N ASN A 371 6.90 8.10 3.32
CA ASN A 371 6.43 9.42 3.75
C ASN A 371 7.54 10.49 3.88
N SER A 372 8.51 10.50 2.96
CA SER A 372 9.70 11.35 3.07
C SER A 372 10.55 11.10 4.34
N GLU A 373 10.45 9.91 4.93
CA GLU A 373 11.33 9.44 6.00
C GLU A 373 11.92 8.08 5.61
N ILE A 374 13.00 7.65 6.25
CA ILE A 374 13.49 6.29 6.09
C ILE A 374 12.57 5.35 6.89
N LEU A 375 12.05 4.30 6.26
CA LEU A 375 11.27 3.28 6.95
C LEU A 375 12.11 2.64 8.05
N LYS A 376 11.63 2.74 9.29
CA LYS A 376 12.29 2.10 10.43
C LYS A 376 12.19 0.57 10.29
N PRO A 377 13.30 -0.15 10.52
CA PRO A 377 13.33 -1.61 10.53
C PRO A 377 12.32 -2.28 11.47
#